data_AF-A0A535HAJ3-F1
#
_entry.id   AF-A0A535HAJ3-F1
#
_cell.length_a   1.000
_cell.length_b   1.000
_cell.length_c   1.000
_cell.angle_alpha   90.00
_cell.angle_beta   90.00
_cell.angle_gamma   90.00
#
_symmetry.space_group_name_H-M   'P 1'
#
loop_
_entity.id
_entity.type
_entity.pdbx_description
1 polymer ?
#
loop_
_entity_poly.entity_id
_entity_poly.type
_entity_poly.pdbx_seq_one_letter_code
_entity_poly.pdbx_strand_id
1 'polypeptide(L)' 'MKANPPPPTCDQCKRMPHWERINGPDRSVRLEDGRQVVRRGQVWVCTHCGHQVPVSFEAWT' A
#
# COMPACT_ATOMS: atom_id res chain seq x y z
N MET A 1 -17.02 -2.08 8.06
CA MET A 1 -15.66 -2.43 8.53
C MET A 1 -14.73 -1.26 8.24
N LYS A 2 -13.98 -0.78 9.23
CA LYS A 2 -13.01 0.30 9.06
C LYS A 2 -11.66 -0.32 8.71
N ALA A 3 -11.04 0.13 7.62
CA ALA A 3 -9.69 -0.30 7.27
C ALA A 3 -8.69 0.32 8.25
N ASN A 4 -7.76 -0.48 8.72
CA ASN A 4 -6.64 0.03 9.52
C ASN A 4 -5.75 0.93 8.64
N PRO A 5 -5.19 2.00 9.23
CA PRO A 5 -4.22 2.82 8.53
C PRO A 5 -2.99 1.98 8.16
N PRO A 6 -2.25 2.39 7.11
CA PRO A 6 -0.97 1.77 6.79
C PRO A 6 0.05 2.03 7.92
N PRO A 7 1.12 1.24 8.00
CA PRO A 7 2.21 1.52 8.93
C PRO A 7 2.85 2.89 8.62
N PRO A 8 3.31 3.64 9.63
CA PRO A 8 3.87 4.97 9.44
C PRO A 8 5.18 4.94 8.63
N THR A 9 5.94 3.85 8.71
CA THR A 9 7.18 3.65 7.97
C THR A 9 7.10 2.39 7.12
N CYS A 10 7.75 2.40 5.96
CA CYS A 10 7.88 1.21 5.14
C CYS A 10 9.00 0.32 5.68
N ASP A 11 8.69 -0.94 5.96
CA ASP A 11 9.69 -1.87 6.48
C ASP A 11 10.81 -2.18 5.46
N GLN A 12 10.54 -2.09 4.16
CA GLN A 12 11.53 -2.41 3.15
C GLN A 12 12.51 -1.27 2.84
N CYS A 13 12.04 -0.03 2.70
CA CYS A 13 12.93 1.11 2.41
C CYS A 13 13.29 1.94 3.65
N LYS A 14 12.70 1.62 4.82
CA LYS A 14 12.90 2.32 6.10
C LYS A 14 12.64 3.83 6.03
N ARG A 15 11.87 4.28 5.03
CA ARG A 15 11.41 5.67 4.86
C ARG A 15 9.96 5.80 5.30
N MET A 16 9.53 7.01 5.58
CA MET A 16 8.12 7.38 5.74
C MET A 16 7.56 7.68 4.35
N PRO A 17 6.81 6.76 3.71
CA PRO A 17 6.35 6.98 2.35
C PRO A 17 4.98 7.64 2.33
N HIS A 18 4.54 8.07 1.15
CA HIS A 18 3.12 8.11 0.87
C HIS A 18 2.62 6.69 0.59
N TRP A 19 1.47 6.34 1.14
CA TRP A 19 0.85 5.04 0.90
C TRP A 19 -0.33 5.20 -0.04
N GLU A 20 -0.31 4.50 -1.16
CA GLU A 20 -1.45 4.41 -2.05
C GLU A 20 -2.27 3.17 -1.72
N ARG A 21 -3.57 3.34 -1.47
CA ARG A 21 -4.47 2.21 -1.24
C ARG A 21 -4.93 1.64 -2.56
N ILE A 22 -4.73 0.33 -2.72
CA ILE A 22 -5.21 -0.43 -3.86
C ILE A 22 -6.33 -1.35 -3.43
N ASN A 23 -7.36 -1.43 -4.26
CA ASN A 23 -8.47 -2.36 -4.13
C ASN A 23 -8.90 -2.80 -5.53
N GLY A 24 -8.73 -4.09 -5.84
CA GLY A 24 -9.20 -4.67 -7.11
C GLY A 24 -8.29 -5.78 -7.64
N PRO A 25 -8.63 -6.36 -8.80
CA PRO A 25 -7.88 -7.49 -9.37
C PRO A 25 -6.46 -7.09 -9.78
N ASP A 26 -6.32 -5.99 -10.54
CA ASP A 26 -5.05 -5.42 -10.99
C ASP A 26 -5.18 -3.89 -11.05
N ARG A 27 -4.23 -3.18 -10.44
CA ARG A 27 -4.13 -1.71 -10.51
C ARG A 27 -2.67 -1.28 -10.65
N SER A 28 -2.43 -0.31 -11.52
CA SER A 28 -1.13 0.33 -11.65
C SER A 28 -0.98 1.47 -10.63
N VAL A 29 0.14 1.49 -9.92
CA VAL A 29 0.58 2.55 -9.01
C VAL A 29 1.80 3.21 -9.61
N ARG A 30 1.79 4.54 -9.66
CA ARG A 30 2.96 5.31 -10.07
C ARG A 30 3.82 5.63 -8.85
N LEU A 31 5.07 5.17 -8.89
CA LEU A 31 6.06 5.46 -7.86
C LEU A 31 6.64 6.88 -8.05
N GLU A 32 7.24 7.39 -6.99
CA GLU A 32 7.85 8.74 -6.95
C GLU A 32 8.99 8.89 -7.97
N ASP A 33 9.73 7.81 -8.21
CA ASP A 33 10.81 7.76 -9.21
C ASP A 33 10.29 7.63 -10.66
N GLY A 34 8.97 7.67 -10.85
CA GLY A 34 8.31 7.58 -12.17
C GLY A 34 8.07 6.16 -12.66
N ARG A 35 8.57 5.12 -11.99
CA ARG A 35 8.24 3.73 -12.34
C ARG A 35 6.76 3.45 -12.09
N GLN A 36 6.20 2.52 -12.85
CA GLN A 36 4.87 1.99 -12.58
C GLN A 36 4.96 0.55 -12.11
N VAL A 37 4.19 0.22 -11.08
CA VAL A 37 4.07 -1.15 -10.57
C VAL A 37 2.62 -1.58 -10.58
N VAL A 38 2.35 -2.81 -11.02
CA VAL A 38 1.01 -3.40 -10.96
C VAL A 38 0.85 -4.18 -9.66
N ARG A 39 -0.26 -3.97 -8.95
CA ARG A 39 -0.60 -4.64 -7.70
C ARG A 39 -2.02 -5.16 -7.72
N ARG A 40 -2.24 -6.24 -6.97
CA ARG A 40 -3.49 -6.99 -6.91
C ARG A 40 -4.02 -7.06 -5.48
N GLY A 41 -5.33 -7.21 -5.33
CA GLY A 41 -6.00 -7.38 -4.05
C GLY A 41 -6.24 -6.08 -3.29
N GLN A 42 -6.34 -6.18 -1.97
CA GLN A 42 -6.48 -5.03 -1.05
C GLN A 42 -5.18 -4.82 -0.28
N VAL A 43 -4.38 -3.87 -0.75
CA VAL A 43 -3.04 -3.58 -0.21
C VAL A 43 -2.79 -2.07 -0.12
N TRP A 44 -1.90 -1.70 0.78
CA TRP A 44 -1.20 -0.42 0.79
C TRP A 44 0.11 -0.55 0.02
N VAL A 45 0.38 0.36 -0.89
CA VAL A 45 1.60 0.36 -1.72
C VAL A 45 2.46 1.56 -1.36
N CYS A 46 3.72 1.32 -1.01
CA CYS A 46 4.69 2.36 -0.74
C CYS A 46 5.06 3.06 -2.06
N THR A 47 4.78 4.36 -2.18
CA THR A 47 5.08 5.14 -3.40
C THR A 47 6.57 5.30 -3.66
N HIS A 48 7.42 5.11 -2.65
CA HIS A 48 8.87 5.26 -2.79
C HIS A 48 9.55 4.00 -3.33
N CYS A 49 9.09 2.80 -2.96
CA CYS A 49 9.78 1.54 -3.33
C CYS A 49 8.86 0.46 -3.92
N GLY A 50 7.55 0.65 -3.91
CA GLY A 50 6.57 -0.31 -4.41
C GLY A 50 6.31 -1.52 -3.50
N HIS A 51 6.84 -1.52 -2.27
CA HIS A 51 6.52 -2.54 -1.26
C HIS A 51 5.03 -2.55 -0.96
N GLN A 52 4.46 -3.74 -0.76
CA GLN A 52 3.03 -3.92 -0.48
C GLN A 52 2.80 -4.41 0.95
N VAL A 53 1.79 -3.84 1.62
CA VAL A 53 1.33 -4.28 2.94
C VAL A 53 -0.15 -4.63 2.82
N PRO A 54 -0.61 -5.80 3.27
CA PRO A 54 -2.04 -6.14 3.26
C PRO A 54 -2.88 -5.13 4.03
N VAL A 55 -4.06 -4.77 3.50
CA VAL A 55 -5.04 -3.99 4.27
C VAL A 55 -5.68 -4.91 5.30
N SER A 56 -5.62 -4.52 6.57
CA SER A 56 -6.36 -5.17 7.65
C SER A 56 -7.57 -4.33 8.05
N PHE A 57 -8.53 -4.95 8.74
CA PHE A 57 -9.76 -4.33 9.20
C PHE A 57 -9.99 -4.62 10.66
N GLU A 58 -10.49 -3.64 11.40
CA GLU A 58 -11.13 -3.90 12.69
C GLU A 58 -12.56 -4.37 12.43
N ALA A 59 -12.86 -5.59 12.86
CA ALA A 59 -14.21 -6.13 12.92
C ALA A 59 -14.54 -6.34 14.39
N TRP A 60 -15.53 -5.59 14.88
CA TRP A 60 -16.15 -5.87 16.18
C TRP A 60 -17.06 -7.08 15.97
N THR A 61 -16.73 -8.19 16.61
CA THR A 61 -17.62 -9.35 16.75
C THR A 61 -18.54 -9.16 17.95
#